data_AF-A0A2M7V6S7-F1
#
_entry.id   AF-A0A2M7V6S7-F1
#
_cell.length_a   1.000
_cell.length_b   1.000
_cell.length_c   1.000
_cell.angle_alpha   90.00
_cell.angle_beta   90.00
_cell.angle_gamma   90.00
#
_symmetry.space_group_name_H-M   'P 1'
#
loop_
_entity.id
_entity.type
_entity.pdbx_description
1 polymer ?
#
loop_
_entity_poly.entity_id
_entity_poly.type
_entity_poly.pdbx_seq_one_letter_code
_entity_poly.pdbx_strand_id
1 'polypeptide(L)'
;MKIQCTGTYSQHPRMIMQRCGYGEMVNRQGQRSYTRLLRGVPYPRFHAYIDMLDDGFQINLHLDQKAPVYKSVSAHAGEYDGPVVEGETARITAMVEQFRR
;
A
#
# COMPACT_ATOMS: atom_id res chain seq x y z
N MET A 1 -1.39 6.63 -5.28
CA MET A 1 -2.75 6.98 -4.80
C MET A 1 -2.89 6.87 -3.29
N LYS A 2 -3.70 7.74 -2.67
CA LYS A 2 -4.02 7.68 -1.23
C LYS A 2 -5.45 7.20 -1.03
N ILE A 3 -5.68 6.35 -0.03
CA ILE A 3 -6.99 5.75 0.27
C ILE A 3 -7.32 6.09 1.72
N GLN A 4 -8.38 6.86 1.92
CA GLN A 4 -8.87 7.20 3.25
C GLN A 4 -9.82 6.10 3.74
N CYS A 5 -9.46 5.48 4.86
CA CYS A 5 -10.26 4.45 5.52
C CYS A 5 -10.78 5.04 6.84
N THR A 6 -11.85 5.83 6.76
CA THR A 6 -12.46 6.48 7.92
C THR A 6 -13.43 5.54 8.63
N GLY A 7 -13.57 5.71 9.94
CA GLY A 7 -14.41 4.90 10.81
C GLY A 7 -13.66 3.81 11.56
N THR A 8 -14.44 2.98 12.26
CA THR A 8 -13.90 1.88 13.06
C THR A 8 -13.89 0.58 12.26
N TYR A 9 -12.79 -0.16 12.38
CA TYR A 9 -12.61 -1.45 11.70
C TYR A 9 -12.54 -2.58 12.72
N SER A 10 -13.05 -3.74 12.32
CA SER A 10 -13.08 -4.96 13.13
C SER A 10 -11.70 -5.55 13.40
N GLN A 11 -10.69 -5.17 12.60
CA GLN A 11 -9.32 -5.65 12.68
C GLN A 11 -8.32 -4.49 12.59
N HIS A 12 -7.13 -4.70 13.14
CA HIS A 12 -6.03 -3.76 13.02
C HIS A 12 -5.60 -3.60 11.54
N PRO A 13 -5.26 -2.39 11.05
CA PRO A 13 -4.92 -2.14 9.63
C PRO A 13 -3.83 -3.08 9.07
N ARG A 14 -2.83 -3.40 9.88
CA ARG A 14 -1.82 -4.43 9.57
C ARG A 14 -2.43 -5.77 9.13
N MET A 15 -3.41 -6.30 9.87
CA MET A 15 -4.05 -7.58 9.56
C MET A 15 -4.91 -7.46 8.30
N ILE A 16 -5.58 -6.32 8.12
CA ILE A 16 -6.36 -6.03 6.92
C ILE A 16 -5.46 -6.06 5.67
N MET A 17 -4.28 -5.42 5.73
CA MET A 17 -3.31 -5.45 4.61
C MET A 17 -2.84 -6.87 4.27
N GLN A 18 -2.55 -7.70 5.29
CA GLN A 18 -2.17 -9.10 5.08
C GLN A 18 -3.29 -9.89 4.39
N ARG A 19 -4.55 -9.68 4.80
CA ARG A 19 -5.72 -10.27 4.14
C ARG A 19 -5.94 -9.76 2.71
N CYS A 20 -5.53 -8.52 2.43
CA CYS A 20 -5.53 -7.96 1.07
C CYS A 20 -4.40 -8.52 0.18
N GLY A 21 -3.56 -9.40 0.70
CA GLY A 21 -2.45 -10.04 -0.01
C GLY A 21 -1.14 -9.26 0.04
N TYR A 22 -1.01 -8.29 0.95
CA TYR A 22 0.23 -7.53 1.12
C TYR A 22 1.11 -8.12 2.22
N GLY A 23 2.35 -8.46 1.86
CA GLY A 23 3.38 -8.85 2.80
C GLY A 23 3.97 -7.65 3.53
N GLU A 24 4.12 -7.77 4.85
CA GLU A 24 4.75 -6.74 5.68
C GLU A 24 6.28 -6.76 5.51
N MET A 25 6.87 -5.58 5.35
CA MET A 25 8.30 -5.36 5.31
C MET A 25 8.66 -4.27 6.33
N VAL A 26 9.75 -4.48 7.06
CA VAL A 26 10.28 -3.48 8.00
C VAL A 26 11.66 -3.06 7.51
N ASN A 27 11.84 -1.77 7.25
CA ASN A 27 13.15 -1.26 6.83
C ASN A 27 14.09 -1.14 8.04
N ARG A 28 15.38 -0.85 7.79
CA ARG A 28 16.40 -0.68 8.84
C ARG A 28 16.09 0.45 9.83
N GLN A 29 15.24 1.40 9.46
CA GLN A 29 14.81 2.51 10.31
C GLN A 29 13.56 2.17 11.13
N GLY A 30 13.04 0.93 11.04
CA GLY A 30 11.83 0.50 11.73
C GLY A 30 10.53 0.92 11.04
N GLN A 31 10.59 1.58 9.89
CA GLN A 31 9.40 1.96 9.13
C GLN A 31 8.79 0.70 8.50
N ARG A 32 7.50 0.51 8.76
CA ARG A 32 6.73 -0.59 8.20
C ARG A 32 6.15 -0.18 6.85
N SER A 33 6.29 -1.06 5.88
CA SER A 33 5.63 -0.97 4.58
C SER A 33 5.05 -2.32 4.18
N TYR A 34 4.22 -2.30 3.17
CA TYR A 34 3.41 -3.44 2.75
C TYR A 34 3.59 -3.61 1.25
N THR A 35 3.92 -4.81 0.78
CA THR A 35 4.15 -5.05 -0.65
C THR A 35 3.33 -6.20 -1.19
N ARG A 36 2.85 -6.05 -2.44
CA ARG A 36 2.18 -7.11 -3.19
C ARG A 36 2.81 -7.21 -4.56
N LEU A 37 3.44 -8.34 -4.87
CA LEU A 37 4.05 -8.55 -6.18
C LEU A 37 2.96 -8.76 -7.22
N LEU A 38 3.10 -8.13 -8.40
CA LEU A 38 2.17 -8.38 -9.52
C LEU A 38 2.46 -9.72 -10.20
N ARG A 39 3.69 -10.21 -10.07
CA ARG A 39 4.22 -11.46 -10.67
C ARG A 39 5.20 -12.09 -9.68
N GLY A 40 5.64 -13.33 -9.91
CA GLY A 40 6.67 -14.00 -9.08
C GLY A 40 8.08 -13.39 -9.15
N VAL A 41 8.19 -12.12 -9.55
CA VAL A 41 9.44 -11.36 -9.67
C VAL A 41 9.36 -10.10 -8.80
N PRO A 42 10.50 -9.54 -8.36
CA PRO A 42 10.51 -8.43 -7.40
C PRO A 42 9.81 -7.14 -7.86
N TYR A 43 9.72 -6.91 -9.17
CA TYR A 43 9.09 -5.75 -9.79
C TYR A 43 8.38 -6.15 -11.10
N PRO A 44 7.29 -5.46 -11.50
CA PRO A 44 6.63 -4.40 -10.75
C PRO A 44 5.89 -4.93 -9.51
N ARG A 45 5.82 -4.11 -8.46
CA ARG A 45 5.11 -4.45 -7.21
C ARG A 45 4.30 -3.26 -6.71
N PHE A 46 3.18 -3.55 -6.06
CA PHE A 46 2.51 -2.56 -5.23
C PHE A 46 3.27 -2.39 -3.93
N HIS A 47 3.42 -1.14 -3.51
CA HIS A 47 4.08 -0.76 -2.28
C HIS A 47 3.18 0.22 -1.54
N ALA A 48 2.85 -0.10 -0.28
CA ALA A 48 1.90 0.64 0.52
C ALA A 48 2.47 1.00 1.89
N TYR A 49 2.10 2.18 2.37
CA TYR A 49 2.33 2.61 3.75
C TYR A 49 0.97 2.83 4.42
N ILE A 50 0.90 2.58 5.73
CA ILE A 50 -0.28 2.88 6.54
C ILE A 50 0.09 4.02 7.47
N ASP A 51 -0.69 5.09 7.42
CA ASP A 51 -0.67 6.17 8.40
C ASP A 51 -1.92 6.05 9.27
N MET A 52 -1.75 5.93 10.59
CA MET A 52 -2.89 5.95 11.53
C MET A 52 -3.39 7.39 11.67
N LEU A 53 -4.70 7.57 11.64
CA LEU A 53 -5.38 8.86 11.80
C LEU A 53 -6.29 8.82 13.03
N ASP A 54 -6.73 9.98 13.51
CA ASP A 54 -7.62 10.07 14.67
C ASP A 54 -8.97 9.35 14.43
N ASP A 55 -9.47 9.37 13.20
CA ASP A 55 -10.75 8.79 12.79
C ASP A 55 -10.62 7.55 11.89
N GLY A 56 -9.45 6.90 11.87
CA GLY A 56 -9.24 5.70 11.06
C GLY A 56 -7.77 5.54 10.63
N PHE A 57 -7.56 5.31 9.34
CA PHE A 57 -6.21 5.20 8.78
C PHE A 57 -6.19 5.54 7.28
N GLN A 58 -5.01 5.89 6.77
CA GLN A 58 -4.77 6.17 5.36
C GLN A 58 -3.81 5.12 4.79
N ILE A 59 -4.11 4.61 3.59
CA ILE A 59 -3.20 3.76 2.83
C ILE A 59 -2.59 4.59 1.69
N ASN A 60 -1.27 4.73 1.67
CA ASN A 60 -0.54 5.35 0.57
C ASN A 60 -0.02 4.26 -0.37
N LEU A 61 -0.73 4.02 -1.48
CA LEU A 61 -0.43 2.97 -2.46
C LEU A 61 0.36 3.49 -3.66
N HIS A 62 1.50 2.87 -3.93
CA HIS A 62 2.41 3.18 -5.03
C HIS A 62 2.65 1.94 -5.90
N LEU A 63 2.95 2.13 -7.19
CA LEU A 63 3.46 1.07 -8.07
C LEU A 63 4.95 1.27 -8.31
N ASP A 64 5.76 0.40 -7.73
CA ASP A 64 7.20 0.38 -7.97
C ASP A 64 7.45 -0.43 -9.27
N GLN A 65 7.88 0.24 -10.35
CA GLN A 65 8.22 -0.44 -11.61
C GLN A 65 9.63 -1.07 -11.62
N LYS A 66 10.56 -0.53 -10.83
CA LYS A 66 11.95 -0.96 -10.76
C LYS A 66 12.50 -0.79 -9.35
N ALA A 67 13.64 -1.44 -9.08
CA ALA A 67 14.36 -1.26 -7.84
C ALA A 67 14.73 0.23 -7.63
N PRO A 68 14.58 0.77 -6.40
CA PRO A 68 15.00 2.13 -6.12
C PRO A 68 16.52 2.23 -6.30
N VAL A 69 16.95 3.07 -7.24
CA VAL A 69 18.36 3.43 -7.40
C VAL A 69 18.62 4.56 -6.41
N TYR A 70 19.25 4.26 -5.27
CA TYR A 70 19.64 5.27 -4.29
C TYR A 70 20.77 6.16 -4.86
N LYS A 71 20.39 7.14 -5.69
CA LYS A 71 21.19 8.30 -6.06
C LYS A 71 20.31 9.54 -5.90
N SER A 72 20.27 10.08 -4.69
CA SER A 72 20.10 11.52 -4.34
C SER A 72 19.15 12.42 -5.15
N VAL A 73 18.17 11.89 -5.88
CA VAL A 73 17.20 12.66 -6.67
C VAL A 73 15.86 11.96 -6.57
N SER A 74 14.84 12.74 -6.22
CA SER A 74 13.46 12.30 -6.04
C SER A 74 13.05 11.36 -7.17
N ALA A 75 12.79 10.09 -6.82
CA ALA A 75 12.46 9.01 -7.75
C ALA A 75 11.04 9.20 -8.31
N HIS A 76 10.82 10.24 -9.11
CA HIS A 76 9.56 10.53 -9.80
C HIS A 76 9.39 9.67 -11.07
N ALA A 77 9.57 8.35 -10.95
CA ALA A 77 9.39 7.42 -12.06
C ALA A 77 8.69 6.12 -11.62
N GLY A 78 7.77 6.21 -10.67
CA GLY A 78 6.67 5.26 -10.56
C GLY A 78 5.44 5.95 -11.13
N GLU A 79 4.74 5.32 -12.05
CA GLU A 79 3.42 5.79 -12.48
C GLU A 79 2.54 5.94 -11.23
N TYR A 80 2.39 7.18 -10.74
CA TYR A 80 1.58 7.50 -9.57
C TYR A 80 0.09 7.43 -9.88
N ASP A 81 -0.25 7.52 -11.18
CA ASP A 81 -1.58 7.48 -11.74
C ASP A 81 -1.55 6.66 -13.03
N GLY A 82 -2.31 5.57 -13.04
CA GLY A 82 -2.49 4.70 -14.19
C GLY A 82 -3.54 3.65 -13.88
N PRO A 83 -4.16 3.04 -14.90
CA PRO A 83 -5.29 2.11 -14.73
C PRO A 83 -4.95 0.92 -13.82
N VAL A 84 -3.67 0.56 -13.72
CA VAL A 84 -3.17 -0.49 -12.83
C VAL A 84 -3.27 -0.09 -11.35
N VAL A 85 -2.88 1.13 -11.00
CA VAL A 85 -2.95 1.64 -9.62
C VAL A 85 -4.40 1.89 -9.24
N GLU A 86 -5.20 2.45 -10.14
CA GLU A 86 -6.64 2.67 -9.94
C GLU A 86 -7.38 1.36 -9.69
N GLY A 87 -7.13 0.33 -10.50
CA GLY A 87 -7.74 -0.98 -10.32
C GLY A 87 -7.36 -1.62 -8.98
N GLU A 88 -6.10 -1.48 -8.55
CA GLU A 88 -5.67 -1.97 -7.24
C GLU A 88 -6.25 -1.15 -6.09
N THR A 89 -6.36 0.18 -6.24
CA THR A 89 -7.04 1.06 -5.29
C THR A 89 -8.49 0.65 -5.13
N ALA A 90 -9.23 0.43 -6.21
CA ALA A 90 -10.62 -0.05 -6.15
C ALA A 90 -10.72 -1.41 -5.44
N ARG A 91 -9.81 -2.35 -5.77
CA ARG A 91 -9.77 -3.69 -5.15
C ARG A 91 -9.51 -3.62 -3.66
N ILE A 92 -8.48 -2.89 -3.23
CA ILE A 92 -8.11 -2.83 -1.81
C ILE A 92 -9.16 -2.07 -1.00
N THR A 93 -9.74 -0.98 -1.53
CA THR A 93 -10.86 -0.29 -0.88
C THR A 93 -12.03 -1.24 -0.67
N ALA A 94 -12.47 -1.97 -1.71
CA ALA A 94 -13.57 -2.92 -1.59
C ALA A 94 -13.31 -4.02 -0.56
N MET A 95 -12.07 -4.50 -0.43
CA MET A 95 -11.71 -5.49 0.58
C MET A 95 -11.64 -4.89 2.00
N VAL A 96 -11.08 -3.68 2.14
CA VAL A 96 -10.96 -2.99 3.44
C VAL A 96 -12.34 -2.70 4.03
N GLU A 97 -13.29 -2.26 3.21
CA GLU A 97 -14.68 -1.98 3.64
C GLU A 97 -15.39 -3.21 4.22
N GLN A 98 -15.02 -4.44 3.83
CA GLN A 98 -15.58 -5.66 4.42
C GLN A 98 -15.25 -5.82 5.91
N PHE A 99 -14.23 -5.11 6.39
CA PHE A 99 -13.83 -5.12 7.79
C PHE A 99 -14.39 -3.94 8.58
N ARG A 100 -15.08 -2.99 7.95
CA ARG A 100 -15.68 -1.84 8.62
C ARG A 100 -16.82 -2.28 9.55
N ARG A 101 -16.93 -1.64 10.72
CA ARG A 101 -18.00 -1.87 11.70
C ARG A 101 -19.18 -0.94 11.49
#